data_AF-A0A8S8XTX4-F1
#
_entry.id   AF-A0A8S8XTX4-F1
#
_cell.length_a   1.000
_cell.length_b   1.000
_cell.length_c   1.000
_cell.angle_alpha   90.00
_cell.angle_beta   90.00
_cell.angle_gamma   90.00
#
_symmetry.space_group_name_H-M   'P 1'
#
loop_
_entity.id
_entity.type
_entity.pdbx_description
1 polymer ?
#
loop_
_entity_poly.entity_id
_entity_poly.type
_entity_poly.pdbx_seq_one_letter_code
_entity_poly.pdbx_strand_id
1 'polypeptide(L)'
;MESPITESQYSKILGEENDSEELKDMITNEDVKKISDLVSQHFDEEVRRPTQSEWKAAEGVISLPCGWTELLADEATGNHRGASLDGRPRLGEMIGPMAGHRVSQSAHPTKEGIYAQVATPGDRPLPKVGFRLVVSPKREGDVPRVPDNANLSSNIRSELFWTTILGIIPSFTIPILRGFSSYAVDGWANLLFGGLCAGFVTGAFWRPKRPTWGLDDEGNVIQLKD
;
A
#
# COMPACT_ATOMS: atom_id res chain seq x y z
N MET A 1 -21.34 -1.09 -1.54
CA MET A 1 -21.88 -1.13 -0.16
C MET A 1 -21.18 -0.07 0.68
N GLU A 2 -21.93 0.71 1.46
CA GLU A 2 -21.37 1.80 2.28
C GLU A 2 -20.64 1.27 3.54
N SER A 3 -21.17 0.23 4.19
CA SER A 3 -20.58 -0.41 5.38
C SER A 3 -20.14 -1.84 5.11
N PRO A 4 -19.32 -2.45 5.99
CA PRO A 4 -19.14 -3.90 6.03
C PRO A 4 -20.47 -4.65 6.19
N ILE A 5 -20.46 -5.94 5.84
CA ILE A 5 -21.64 -6.79 5.91
C ILE A 5 -22.10 -7.00 7.37
N THR A 6 -23.41 -7.01 7.60
CA THR A 6 -24.01 -7.33 8.91
C THR A 6 -24.16 -8.84 9.11
N GLU A 7 -24.40 -9.28 10.34
CA GLU A 7 -24.75 -10.66 10.63
C GLU A 7 -26.04 -11.09 9.91
N SER A 8 -27.06 -10.22 9.89
CA SER A 8 -28.31 -10.47 9.18
C SER A 8 -28.11 -10.68 7.67
N GLN A 9 -27.30 -9.85 7.04
CA GLN A 9 -26.94 -9.99 5.63
C GLN A 9 -26.14 -11.27 5.37
N TYR A 10 -25.18 -11.59 6.24
CA TYR A 10 -24.35 -12.78 6.13
C TYR A 10 -25.20 -14.06 6.23
N SER A 11 -26.05 -14.17 7.26
CA SER A 11 -26.95 -15.32 7.45
C SER A 11 -27.96 -15.46 6.32
N LYS A 12 -28.53 -14.34 5.84
CA LYS A 12 -29.47 -14.35 4.71
C LYS A 12 -28.84 -14.92 3.43
N ILE A 13 -27.58 -14.61 3.14
CA ILE A 13 -26.85 -15.19 2.00
C ILE A 13 -26.68 -16.71 2.16
N LEU A 14 -26.51 -17.19 3.39
CA LEU A 14 -26.42 -18.63 3.70
C LEU A 14 -27.78 -19.34 3.74
N GLY A 15 -28.89 -18.62 3.65
CA GLY A 15 -30.24 -19.17 3.82
C GLY A 15 -30.62 -19.46 5.28
N GLU A 16 -29.94 -18.80 6.21
CA GLU A 16 -30.17 -18.89 7.66
C GLU A 16 -30.93 -17.65 8.16
N GLU A 17 -31.61 -17.77 9.31
CA GLU A 17 -32.30 -16.66 9.96
C GLU A 17 -31.44 -16.04 11.07
N ASN A 18 -31.18 -14.73 10.96
CA ASN A 18 -30.56 -13.91 11.98
C ASN A 18 -31.00 -12.44 11.76
N ASP A 19 -31.52 -11.80 12.79
CA ASP A 19 -32.02 -10.41 12.73
C ASP A 19 -31.03 -9.39 13.32
N SER A 20 -29.79 -9.81 13.61
CA SER A 20 -28.75 -8.92 14.16
C SER A 20 -28.20 -7.99 13.08
N GLU A 21 -28.35 -6.68 13.31
CA GLU A 21 -27.75 -5.63 12.48
C GLU A 21 -26.31 -5.29 12.92
N GLU A 22 -25.73 -6.06 13.84
CA GLU A 22 -24.31 -5.95 14.16
C GLU A 22 -23.46 -6.35 12.96
N LEU A 23 -22.29 -5.73 12.83
CA LEU A 23 -21.35 -6.08 11.76
C LEU A 23 -20.82 -7.50 11.96
N LYS A 24 -20.66 -8.23 10.86
CA LYS A 24 -20.12 -9.59 10.91
C LYS A 24 -18.61 -9.56 11.11
N ASP A 25 -18.14 -10.11 12.22
CA ASP A 25 -16.74 -10.41 12.48
C ASP A 25 -16.48 -11.92 12.61
N MET A 26 -15.28 -12.28 13.08
CA MET A 26 -14.87 -13.67 13.28
C MET A 26 -14.94 -14.49 11.99
N ILE A 27 -14.52 -13.87 10.88
CA ILE A 27 -14.52 -14.47 9.55
C ILE A 27 -13.13 -14.89 9.09
N THR A 28 -13.08 -15.94 8.26
CA THR A 28 -11.87 -16.41 7.57
C THR A 28 -11.92 -16.11 6.06
N ASN A 29 -10.79 -16.29 5.38
CA ASN A 29 -10.70 -16.24 3.93
C ASN A 29 -11.64 -17.27 3.26
N GLU A 30 -11.84 -18.43 3.88
CA GLU A 30 -12.73 -19.47 3.37
C GLU A 30 -14.20 -19.05 3.50
N ASP A 31 -14.58 -18.44 4.62
CA ASP A 31 -15.93 -17.90 4.82
C ASP A 31 -16.26 -16.82 3.78
N VAL A 32 -15.35 -15.87 3.60
CA VAL A 32 -15.50 -14.80 2.60
C VAL A 32 -15.59 -15.38 1.20
N LYS A 33 -14.77 -16.38 0.87
CA LYS A 33 -14.82 -17.06 -0.43
C LYS A 33 -16.16 -17.73 -0.64
N LYS A 34 -16.65 -18.51 0.34
CA LYS A 34 -17.96 -19.18 0.27
C LYS A 34 -19.09 -18.18 0.02
N ILE A 35 -19.11 -17.05 0.75
CA ILE A 35 -20.10 -16.00 0.55
C ILE A 35 -19.96 -15.37 -0.84
N SER A 36 -18.74 -15.07 -1.28
CA SER A 36 -18.51 -14.48 -2.61
C SER A 36 -18.97 -15.43 -3.72
N ASP A 37 -18.72 -16.74 -3.59
CA ASP A 37 -19.13 -17.78 -4.54
C ASP A 37 -20.66 -17.93 -4.59
N LEU A 38 -21.36 -17.78 -3.47
CA LEU A 38 -22.83 -17.78 -3.44
C LEU A 38 -23.40 -16.53 -4.12
N VAL A 39 -22.88 -15.34 -3.76
CA VAL A 39 -23.37 -14.07 -4.30
C VAL A 39 -23.05 -13.95 -5.80
N SER A 40 -21.91 -14.48 -6.25
CA SER A 40 -21.51 -14.43 -7.66
C SER A 40 -22.47 -15.17 -8.61
N GLN A 41 -23.33 -16.07 -8.11
CA GLN A 41 -24.38 -16.71 -8.93
C GLN A 41 -25.44 -15.71 -9.44
N HIS A 42 -25.49 -14.52 -8.85
CA HIS A 42 -26.44 -13.47 -9.20
C HIS A 42 -25.84 -12.33 -10.04
N PHE A 43 -24.55 -12.42 -10.40
CA PHE A 43 -23.84 -11.39 -11.15
C PHE A 43 -23.01 -12.02 -12.27
N ASP A 44 -22.97 -11.37 -13.44
CA ASP A 44 -22.10 -11.79 -14.54
C ASP A 44 -20.65 -11.36 -14.27
N GLU A 45 -20.45 -10.34 -13.44
CA GLU A 45 -19.19 -9.76 -13.00
C GLU A 45 -18.51 -10.59 -11.89
N GLU A 46 -17.33 -10.13 -11.43
CA GLU A 46 -16.61 -10.73 -10.30
C GLU A 46 -17.13 -10.18 -8.97
N VAL A 47 -17.55 -11.06 -8.07
CA VAL A 47 -17.91 -10.69 -6.68
C VAL A 47 -16.76 -11.05 -5.76
N ARG A 48 -16.23 -10.06 -5.05
CA ARG A 48 -15.10 -10.24 -4.12
C ARG A 48 -15.04 -9.12 -3.09
N ARG A 49 -14.04 -9.18 -2.20
CA ARG A 49 -13.64 -8.02 -1.39
C ARG A 49 -13.10 -6.89 -2.27
N PRO A 50 -13.20 -5.62 -1.85
CA PRO A 50 -12.49 -4.54 -2.52
C PRO A 50 -10.98 -4.76 -2.46
N THR A 51 -10.26 -4.31 -3.48
CA THR A 51 -8.81 -4.14 -3.39
C THR A 51 -8.47 -2.90 -2.56
N GLN A 52 -7.20 -2.77 -2.18
CA GLN A 52 -6.69 -1.61 -1.46
C GLN A 52 -6.92 -0.32 -2.25
N SER A 53 -6.71 -0.34 -3.56
CA SER A 53 -6.90 0.84 -4.41
C SER A 53 -8.38 1.19 -4.53
N GLU A 54 -9.26 0.22 -4.71
CA GLU A 54 -10.72 0.42 -4.74
C GLU A 54 -11.24 0.99 -3.41
N TRP A 55 -10.79 0.41 -2.28
CA TRP A 55 -11.15 0.89 -0.95
C TRP A 55 -10.68 2.33 -0.74
N LYS A 56 -9.43 2.64 -1.14
CA LYS A 56 -8.87 3.99 -0.99
C LYS A 56 -9.58 5.01 -1.88
N ALA A 57 -9.94 4.63 -3.10
CA ALA A 57 -10.71 5.47 -4.01
C ALA A 57 -12.12 5.76 -3.45
N ALA A 58 -12.69 4.81 -2.71
CA ALA A 58 -14.02 4.93 -2.13
C ALA A 58 -14.02 5.48 -0.69
N GLU A 59 -12.87 5.79 -0.07
CA GLU A 59 -12.72 6.20 1.34
C GLU A 59 -13.66 7.37 1.72
N GLY A 60 -13.97 8.27 0.78
CA GLY A 60 -14.88 9.40 1.02
C GLY A 60 -16.38 9.07 1.00
N VAL A 61 -16.76 7.86 0.58
CA VAL A 61 -18.17 7.41 0.44
C VAL A 61 -18.45 6.08 1.14
N ILE A 62 -17.46 5.52 1.85
CA ILE A 62 -17.61 4.31 2.64
C ILE A 62 -17.37 4.62 4.11
N SER A 63 -18.02 3.83 4.97
CA SER A 63 -17.85 3.89 6.40
C SER A 63 -17.23 2.59 6.92
N LEU A 64 -16.33 2.73 7.89
CA LEU A 64 -15.77 1.65 8.70
C LEU A 64 -15.77 2.14 10.15
N PRO A 65 -16.53 1.50 11.06
CA PRO A 65 -16.65 1.98 12.42
C PRO A 65 -15.31 2.00 13.19
N CYS A 66 -15.19 2.91 14.16
CA CYS A 66 -13.99 3.01 14.99
C CYS A 66 -13.61 1.67 15.64
N GLY A 67 -12.32 1.33 15.57
CA GLY A 67 -11.77 0.08 16.11
C GLY A 67 -12.10 -1.19 15.33
N TRP A 68 -12.76 -1.08 14.18
CA TRP A 68 -12.93 -2.17 13.23
C TRP A 68 -11.79 -2.25 12.23
N THR A 69 -11.53 -3.46 11.77
CA THR A 69 -10.61 -3.74 10.67
C THR A 69 -11.37 -4.42 9.55
N GLU A 70 -11.12 -4.00 8.33
CA GLU A 70 -11.74 -4.55 7.13
C GLU A 70 -10.72 -5.34 6.30
N LEU A 71 -11.01 -6.62 6.06
CA LEU A 71 -10.21 -7.48 5.20
C LEU A 71 -10.45 -7.13 3.73
N LEU A 72 -9.36 -6.90 3.00
CA LEU A 72 -9.38 -6.60 1.57
C LEU A 72 -9.01 -7.83 0.74
N ALA A 73 -9.13 -7.72 -0.59
CA ALA A 73 -8.82 -8.82 -1.50
C ALA A 73 -7.32 -9.09 -1.65
N ASP A 74 -6.48 -8.05 -1.57
CA ASP A 74 -5.04 -8.17 -1.79
C ASP A 74 -4.35 -9.00 -0.71
N GLU A 75 -3.38 -9.81 -1.12
CA GLU A 75 -2.44 -10.44 -0.21
C GLU A 75 -1.46 -9.42 0.37
N ALA A 76 -1.09 -9.64 1.63
CA ALA A 76 -0.13 -8.80 2.31
C ALA A 76 1.25 -8.91 1.63
N THR A 77 1.79 -7.76 1.18
CA THR A 77 3.11 -7.67 0.56
C THR A 77 3.92 -6.55 1.20
N GLY A 78 5.26 -6.69 1.18
CA GLY A 78 6.15 -5.73 1.83
C GLY A 78 6.37 -4.42 1.06
N ASN A 79 5.88 -4.29 -0.17
CA ASN A 79 6.02 -3.10 -1.00
C ASN A 79 5.00 -3.09 -2.15
N HIS A 80 4.87 -1.97 -2.86
CA HIS A 80 3.95 -1.81 -4.00
C HIS A 80 4.52 -2.27 -5.36
N ARG A 81 5.73 -2.83 -5.43
CA ARG A 81 6.28 -3.32 -6.71
C ARG A 81 5.54 -4.58 -7.12
N GLY A 82 5.24 -4.75 -8.41
CA GLY A 82 4.41 -5.86 -8.90
C GLY A 82 2.91 -5.70 -8.62
N ALA A 83 2.50 -4.63 -7.91
CA ALA A 83 1.08 -4.37 -7.67
C ALA A 83 0.35 -4.09 -9.00
N SER A 84 -0.86 -4.62 -9.11
CA SER A 84 -1.81 -4.35 -10.20
C SER A 84 -2.22 -2.88 -10.23
N LEU A 85 -2.33 -2.32 -11.44
CA LEU A 85 -2.71 -0.92 -11.67
C LEU A 85 -4.17 -0.75 -12.13
N ASP A 86 -4.87 -1.84 -12.44
CA ASP A 86 -6.22 -1.83 -13.02
C ASP A 86 -7.33 -2.20 -12.03
N GLY A 87 -6.98 -2.41 -10.76
CA GLY A 87 -7.93 -2.79 -9.71
C GLY A 87 -8.14 -4.29 -9.53
N ARG A 88 -7.47 -5.16 -10.30
CA ARG A 88 -7.43 -6.61 -9.98
C ARG A 88 -6.71 -6.84 -8.65
N PRO A 89 -7.11 -7.83 -7.83
CA PRO A 89 -6.44 -8.11 -6.58
C PRO A 89 -5.03 -8.68 -6.80
N ARG A 90 -4.11 -8.32 -5.92
CA ARG A 90 -2.76 -8.90 -5.88
C ARG A 90 -2.78 -10.23 -5.11
N LEU A 91 -2.51 -11.34 -5.80
CA LEU A 91 -2.63 -12.70 -5.27
C LEU A 91 -1.37 -13.54 -5.55
N GLY A 92 -1.09 -14.52 -4.69
CA GLY A 92 -0.12 -15.58 -4.92
C GLY A 92 1.35 -15.17 -4.89
N GLU A 93 1.68 -13.98 -4.38
CA GLU A 93 3.03 -13.43 -4.43
C GLU A 93 3.83 -13.61 -3.14
N MET A 94 3.16 -13.86 -2.00
CA MET A 94 3.82 -13.94 -0.70
C MET A 94 4.09 -15.39 -0.30
N ILE A 95 5.36 -15.78 -0.26
CA ILE A 95 5.81 -17.06 0.30
C ILE A 95 6.37 -16.83 1.71
N GLY A 96 5.92 -17.63 2.68
CA GLY A 96 6.45 -17.62 4.05
C GLY A 96 5.40 -17.32 5.12
N PRO A 97 5.79 -16.76 6.29
CA PRO A 97 4.88 -16.65 7.45
C PRO A 97 3.70 -15.69 7.24
N MET A 98 3.77 -14.82 6.23
CA MET A 98 2.68 -13.92 5.84
C MET A 98 1.81 -14.49 4.70
N ALA A 99 2.08 -15.71 4.23
CA ALA A 99 1.18 -16.38 3.29
C ALA A 99 -0.23 -16.51 3.91
N GLY A 100 -1.27 -16.23 3.14
CA GLY A 100 -2.65 -16.20 3.62
C GLY A 100 -3.07 -14.92 4.35
N HIS A 101 -2.11 -14.05 4.70
CA HIS A 101 -2.44 -12.73 5.24
C HIS A 101 -2.98 -11.83 4.13
N ARG A 102 -3.97 -11.01 4.49
CA ARG A 102 -4.55 -10.01 3.59
C ARG A 102 -4.12 -8.62 4.00
N VAL A 103 -4.06 -7.72 3.02
CA VAL A 103 -4.10 -6.28 3.30
C VAL A 103 -5.44 -5.98 3.97
N SER A 104 -5.42 -5.10 4.96
CA SER A 104 -6.62 -4.66 5.65
C SER A 104 -6.55 -3.17 5.93
N GLN A 105 -7.72 -2.56 6.08
CA GLN A 105 -7.84 -1.19 6.54
C GLN A 105 -8.38 -1.20 7.96
N SER A 106 -7.59 -0.71 8.90
CA SER A 106 -7.94 -0.65 10.31
C SER A 106 -8.33 0.78 10.68
N ALA A 107 -9.56 0.97 11.14
CA ALA A 107 -10.03 2.25 11.65
C ALA A 107 -9.43 2.55 13.01
N HIS A 108 -9.07 3.81 13.25
CA HIS A 108 -8.58 4.26 14.55
C HIS A 108 -9.60 3.91 15.65
N PRO A 109 -9.16 3.47 16.86
CA PRO A 109 -10.08 3.01 17.90
C PRO A 109 -11.12 4.03 18.37
N THR A 110 -10.82 5.33 18.24
CA THR A 110 -11.64 6.42 18.77
C THR A 110 -11.84 7.60 17.83
N LYS A 111 -11.23 7.61 16.64
CA LYS A 111 -11.25 8.78 15.73
C LYS A 111 -11.80 8.35 14.39
N GLU A 112 -12.91 8.95 13.99
CA GLU A 112 -13.55 8.67 12.71
C GLU A 112 -12.71 9.20 11.54
N GLY A 113 -12.82 8.53 10.38
CA GLY A 113 -12.12 8.93 9.16
C GLY A 113 -10.60 8.72 9.19
N ILE A 114 -10.04 8.12 10.24
CA ILE A 114 -8.61 7.80 10.34
C ILE A 114 -8.42 6.30 10.17
N TYR A 115 -7.64 5.93 9.14
CA TYR A 115 -7.40 4.55 8.78
C TYR A 115 -5.91 4.26 8.66
N ALA A 116 -5.52 3.04 9.02
CA ALA A 116 -4.18 2.52 8.85
C ALA A 116 -4.22 1.20 8.07
N GLN A 117 -3.35 1.11 7.07
CA GLN A 117 -3.14 -0.15 6.36
C GLN A 117 -2.37 -1.12 7.27
N VAL A 118 -2.90 -2.33 7.44
CA VAL A 118 -2.28 -3.39 8.24
C VAL A 118 -2.32 -4.71 7.49
N ALA A 119 -1.49 -5.67 7.91
CA ALA A 119 -1.55 -7.05 7.44
C ALA A 119 -2.28 -7.90 8.48
N THR A 120 -3.40 -8.50 8.08
CA THR A 120 -4.24 -9.29 8.99
C THR A 120 -4.23 -10.76 8.55
N PRO A 121 -4.02 -11.71 9.47
CA PRO A 121 -4.18 -13.12 9.16
C PRO A 121 -5.61 -13.39 8.68
N GLY A 122 -5.77 -13.97 7.49
CA GLY A 122 -7.09 -14.31 6.97
C GLY A 122 -7.54 -15.74 7.29
N ASP A 123 -6.65 -16.59 7.81
CA ASP A 123 -6.93 -18.03 7.99
C ASP A 123 -7.43 -18.38 9.39
N ARG A 124 -7.67 -17.36 10.23
CA ARG A 124 -8.25 -17.53 11.56
C ARG A 124 -9.27 -16.43 11.84
N PRO A 125 -10.36 -16.73 12.56
CA PRO A 125 -11.35 -15.73 12.92
C PRO A 125 -10.77 -14.77 13.96
N LEU A 126 -11.01 -13.47 13.77
CA LEU A 126 -10.57 -12.41 14.66
C LEU A 126 -11.74 -11.48 15.03
N PRO A 127 -11.81 -10.99 16.28
CA PRO A 127 -12.86 -10.08 16.71
C PRO A 127 -12.69 -8.72 16.03
N LYS A 128 -13.81 -8.07 15.69
CA LYS A 128 -13.87 -6.78 14.98
C LYS A 128 -13.12 -6.75 13.65
N VAL A 129 -12.97 -7.91 13.01
CA VAL A 129 -12.42 -8.06 11.66
C VAL A 129 -13.55 -8.50 10.74
N GLY A 130 -14.03 -7.56 9.93
CA GLY A 130 -15.13 -7.77 8.98
C GLY A 130 -14.69 -7.63 7.53
N PHE A 131 -15.66 -7.62 6.63
CA PHE A 131 -15.44 -7.45 5.19
C PHE A 131 -16.66 -6.82 4.51
N ARG A 132 -16.45 -6.27 3.32
CA ARG A 132 -17.53 -5.91 2.39
C ARG A 132 -17.33 -6.62 1.07
N LEU A 133 -18.40 -6.68 0.28
CA LEU A 133 -18.34 -7.17 -1.09
C LEU A 133 -18.46 -6.01 -2.08
N VAL A 134 -17.78 -6.19 -3.19
CA VAL A 134 -17.89 -5.36 -4.39
C VAL A 134 -18.17 -6.26 -5.59
N VAL A 135 -18.88 -5.68 -6.56
CA VAL A 135 -19.08 -6.27 -7.88
C VAL A 135 -18.14 -5.52 -8.82
N SER A 136 -17.12 -6.20 -9.34
CA SER A 136 -16.09 -5.62 -10.20
C SER A 136 -16.18 -6.22 -11.60
N PRO A 137 -16.03 -5.43 -12.67
CA PRO A 137 -15.99 -5.97 -14.02
C PRO A 137 -14.86 -7.00 -14.15
N LYS A 138 -15.16 -8.11 -14.84
CA LYS A 138 -14.17 -9.11 -15.23
C LYS A 138 -13.23 -8.49 -16.25
N ARG A 139 -11.92 -8.60 -16.00
CA ARG A 139 -10.87 -8.07 -16.86
C ARG A 139 -10.07 -9.23 -17.44
N GLU A 140 -10.05 -9.31 -18.76
CA GLU A 140 -9.32 -10.33 -19.51
C GLU A 140 -7.92 -9.84 -19.90
N GLY A 141 -7.02 -10.78 -20.18
CA GLY A 141 -5.65 -10.48 -20.63
C GLY A 141 -4.67 -10.19 -19.49
N ASP A 142 -3.48 -9.70 -19.86
CA ASP A 142 -2.37 -9.49 -18.93
C ASP A 142 -2.67 -8.38 -17.91
N VAL A 143 -2.18 -8.58 -16.67
CA VAL A 143 -2.32 -7.59 -15.58
C VAL A 143 -1.28 -6.49 -15.76
N PRO A 144 -1.67 -5.22 -15.99
CA PRO A 144 -0.72 -4.12 -15.96
C PRO A 144 -0.23 -3.94 -14.52
N ARG A 145 1.08 -3.99 -14.33
CA ARG A 145 1.71 -3.98 -13.00
C ARG A 145 2.74 -2.88 -12.88
N VAL A 146 2.92 -2.42 -11.65
CA VAL A 146 4.09 -1.65 -11.25
C VAL A 146 5.34 -2.50 -11.51
N PRO A 147 6.42 -1.96 -12.09
CA PRO A 147 7.65 -2.72 -12.32
C PRO A 147 8.19 -3.38 -11.05
N ASP A 148 8.54 -4.67 -11.14
CA ASP A 148 8.99 -5.49 -10.00
C ASP A 148 10.33 -5.01 -9.42
N ASN A 149 11.18 -4.46 -10.27
CA ASN A 149 12.54 -4.06 -9.90
C ASN A 149 12.65 -2.55 -9.77
N ALA A 150 13.29 -2.11 -8.68
CA ALA A 150 13.75 -0.73 -8.62
C ALA A 150 14.84 -0.51 -9.65
N ASN A 151 14.83 0.66 -10.27
CA ASN A 151 15.94 1.11 -11.09
C ASN A 151 17.12 1.50 -10.18
N LEU A 152 17.91 0.50 -9.78
CA LEU A 152 19.05 0.65 -8.88
C LEU A 152 20.05 1.68 -9.41
N SER A 153 20.29 1.69 -10.72
CA SER A 153 21.20 2.64 -11.36
C SER A 153 20.72 4.09 -11.21
N SER A 154 19.43 4.34 -11.43
CA SER A 154 18.82 5.67 -11.24
C SER A 154 18.87 6.10 -9.77
N ASN A 155 18.64 5.16 -8.85
CA ASN A 155 18.72 5.42 -7.41
C ASN A 155 20.12 5.84 -6.98
N ILE A 156 21.15 5.10 -7.41
CA ILE A 156 22.55 5.40 -7.08
C ILE A 156 22.97 6.76 -7.65
N ARG A 157 22.62 7.04 -8.92
CA ARG A 157 22.95 8.33 -9.55
C ARG A 157 22.31 9.50 -8.82
N SER A 158 21.04 9.35 -8.44
CA SER A 158 20.31 10.38 -7.69
C SER A 158 20.93 10.60 -6.31
N GLU A 159 21.28 9.53 -5.61
CA GLU A 159 21.90 9.60 -4.28
C GLU A 159 23.27 10.28 -4.34
N LEU A 160 24.10 9.91 -5.32
CA LEU A 160 25.43 10.49 -5.51
C LEU A 160 25.34 11.98 -5.85
N PHE A 161 24.41 12.37 -6.72
CA PHE A 161 24.17 13.76 -7.08
C PHE A 161 23.80 14.61 -5.87
N TRP A 162 22.79 14.20 -5.09
CA TRP A 162 22.33 14.98 -3.93
C TRP A 162 23.32 14.97 -2.77
N THR A 163 23.98 13.85 -2.50
CA THR A 163 25.03 13.79 -1.47
C THR A 163 26.19 14.72 -1.83
N THR A 164 26.50 14.85 -3.12
CA THR A 164 27.55 15.76 -3.60
C THR A 164 27.14 17.21 -3.43
N ILE A 165 25.94 17.59 -3.89
CA ILE A 165 25.47 18.99 -3.88
C ILE A 165 25.15 19.50 -2.47
N LEU A 166 24.53 18.68 -1.63
CA LEU A 166 24.07 19.09 -0.29
C LEU A 166 25.09 18.78 0.80
N GLY A 167 25.99 17.83 0.54
CA GLY A 167 26.95 17.35 1.53
C GLY A 167 28.38 17.77 1.22
N ILE A 168 28.94 17.21 0.15
CA ILE A 168 30.36 17.37 -0.19
C ILE A 168 30.67 18.81 -0.60
N ILE A 169 29.94 19.42 -1.52
CA ILE A 169 30.24 20.79 -1.96
C ILE A 169 30.21 21.78 -0.79
N PRO A 170 29.17 21.81 0.08
CA PRO A 170 29.15 22.69 1.23
C PRO A 170 30.27 22.41 2.24
N SER A 171 30.64 21.14 2.45
CA SER A 171 31.69 20.78 3.41
C SER A 171 33.06 21.36 3.03
N PHE A 172 33.36 21.46 1.72
CA PHE A 172 34.57 22.13 1.23
C PHE A 172 34.42 23.65 1.08
N THR A 173 33.24 24.10 0.67
CA THR A 173 32.99 25.53 0.40
C THR A 173 33.05 26.37 1.68
N ILE A 174 32.49 25.87 2.78
CA ILE A 174 32.43 26.62 4.05
C ILE A 174 33.83 26.96 4.61
N PRO A 175 34.79 26.00 4.74
CA PRO A 175 36.15 26.31 5.16
C PRO A 175 36.88 27.29 4.25
N ILE A 176 36.74 27.15 2.92
CA ILE A 176 37.39 28.01 1.93
C ILE A 176 36.90 29.46 2.09
N LEU A 177 35.58 29.66 2.16
CA LEU A 177 34.98 30.99 2.36
C LEU A 177 35.33 31.60 3.72
N ARG A 178 35.65 30.78 4.72
CA ARG A 178 36.10 31.22 6.06
C ARG A 178 37.61 31.42 6.18
N GLY A 179 38.36 31.28 5.08
CA GLY A 179 39.81 31.50 5.06
C GLY A 179 40.65 30.31 5.56
N PHE A 180 40.05 29.14 5.75
CA PHE A 180 40.73 27.89 6.13
C PHE A 180 41.10 27.05 4.90
N SER A 181 41.66 27.68 3.87
CA SER A 181 41.97 27.02 2.58
C SER A 181 43.02 25.91 2.71
N SER A 182 43.98 26.03 3.63
CA SER A 182 44.95 24.97 3.91
C SER A 182 44.28 23.72 4.48
N TYR A 183 43.28 23.90 5.37
CA TYR A 183 42.51 22.78 5.92
C TYR A 183 41.68 22.05 4.85
N ALA A 184 41.26 22.73 3.79
CA ALA A 184 40.57 22.08 2.67
C ALA A 184 41.48 21.09 1.92
N VAL A 185 42.79 21.33 1.92
CA VAL A 185 43.81 20.49 1.28
C VAL A 185 44.34 19.42 2.24
N ASP A 186 44.71 19.82 3.46
CA ASP A 186 45.34 18.91 4.42
C ASP A 186 44.31 18.04 5.16
N GLY A 187 43.10 18.56 5.36
CA GLY A 187 41.98 17.92 6.07
C GLY A 187 40.90 17.36 5.14
N TRP A 188 41.18 17.21 3.85
CA TRP A 188 40.19 16.86 2.83
C TRP A 188 39.38 15.59 3.16
N ALA A 189 40.00 14.58 3.79
CA ALA A 189 39.34 13.34 4.17
C ALA A 189 38.21 13.57 5.20
N ASN A 190 38.44 14.45 6.18
CA ASN A 190 37.43 14.81 7.19
C ASN A 190 36.28 15.61 6.57
N LEU A 191 36.59 16.51 5.63
CA LEU A 191 35.59 17.28 4.91
C LEU A 191 34.75 16.40 3.98
N LEU A 192 35.38 15.45 3.31
CA LEU A 192 34.68 14.47 2.48
C LEU A 192 33.75 13.60 3.33
N PHE A 193 34.26 13.03 4.42
CA PHE A 193 33.45 12.17 5.29
C PHE A 193 32.31 12.94 5.96
N GLY A 194 32.60 14.14 6.49
CA GLY A 194 31.58 15.04 7.03
C GLY A 194 30.55 15.45 5.98
N GLY A 195 30.98 15.69 4.75
CA GLY A 195 30.11 15.96 3.62
C GLY A 195 29.22 14.77 3.25
N LEU A 196 29.76 13.55 3.21
CA LEU A 196 28.97 12.34 2.97
C LEU A 196 27.91 12.14 4.06
N CYS A 197 28.27 12.27 5.34
CA CYS A 197 27.34 12.16 6.45
C CYS A 197 26.26 13.25 6.39
N ALA A 198 26.64 14.51 6.18
CA ALA A 198 25.71 15.63 6.07
C ALA A 198 24.78 15.48 4.86
N GLY A 199 25.32 15.06 3.71
CA GLY A 199 24.57 14.82 2.48
C GLY A 199 23.56 13.69 2.64
N PHE A 200 23.94 12.58 3.28
CA PHE A 200 23.02 11.48 3.56
C PHE A 200 21.89 11.88 4.51
N VAL A 201 22.20 12.55 5.62
CA VAL A 201 21.20 13.02 6.59
C VAL A 201 20.26 14.03 5.95
N THR A 202 20.79 15.02 5.24
CA THR A 202 19.98 16.04 4.55
C THR A 202 19.13 15.40 3.45
N GLY A 203 19.71 14.46 2.70
CA GLY A 203 19.02 13.66 1.70
C GLY A 203 17.88 12.81 2.28
N ALA A 204 18.00 12.32 3.51
CA ALA A 204 16.91 11.59 4.17
C ALA A 204 15.70 12.48 4.49
N PHE A 205 15.92 13.75 4.84
CA PHE A 205 14.84 14.69 5.15
C PHE A 205 14.24 15.37 3.90
N TRP A 206 15.04 15.67 2.89
CA TRP A 206 14.61 16.44 1.71
C TRP A 206 14.46 15.61 0.43
N ARG A 207 14.59 14.28 0.49
CA ARG A 207 14.64 13.41 -0.70
C ARG A 207 13.52 13.73 -1.71
N PRO A 208 13.85 13.92 -3.01
CA PRO A 208 12.82 14.00 -4.05
C PRO A 208 11.92 12.76 -4.02
N LYS A 209 10.62 13.00 -4.27
CA LYS A 209 9.64 11.93 -4.33
C LYS A 209 10.01 10.92 -5.40
N ARG A 210 9.67 9.66 -5.13
CA ARG A 210 9.90 8.55 -6.05
C ARG A 210 8.86 8.62 -7.17
N PRO A 211 9.22 8.13 -8.38
CA PRO A 211 8.26 8.06 -9.46
C PRO A 211 7.07 7.20 -9.10
N THR A 212 5.88 7.72 -9.36
CA THR A 212 4.61 7.01 -9.26
C THR A 212 4.25 6.41 -10.62
N TRP A 213 3.56 5.27 -10.60
CA TRP A 213 3.14 4.56 -11.81
C TRP A 213 1.62 4.62 -11.94
N GLY A 214 1.15 4.69 -13.18
CA GLY A 214 -0.27 4.72 -13.51
C GLY A 214 -0.53 4.12 -14.88
N LEU A 215 -1.79 4.16 -15.29
CA LEU A 215 -2.23 3.79 -16.63
C LEU A 215 -2.55 5.05 -17.42
N ASP A 216 -2.19 5.05 -18.70
CA ASP A 216 -2.73 6.03 -19.66
C ASP A 216 -4.13 5.61 -20.16
N ASP A 217 -4.75 6.44 -20.99
CA ASP A 217 -6.08 6.19 -21.56
C ASP A 217 -6.12 4.93 -22.45
N GLU A 218 -4.97 4.46 -22.93
CA GLU A 218 -4.81 3.27 -23.76
C GLU A 218 -4.50 2.00 -22.92
N GLY A 219 -4.31 2.13 -21.60
CA GLY A 219 -4.00 1.05 -20.69
C GLY A 219 -2.51 0.69 -20.58
N ASN A 220 -1.62 1.51 -21.14
CA ASN A 220 -0.18 1.32 -21.00
C ASN A 220 0.32 1.82 -19.65
N VAL A 221 1.31 1.12 -19.10
CA VAL A 221 1.95 1.50 -17.84
C VAL A 221 2.88 2.69 -18.07
N ILE A 222 2.56 3.82 -17.46
CA ILE A 222 3.33 5.06 -17.56
C ILE A 222 3.84 5.52 -16.20
N GLN A 223 4.94 6.27 -16.23
CA GLN A 223 5.45 6.97 -15.07
C GLN A 223 4.74 8.32 -14.96
N LEU A 224 3.96 8.51 -13.90
CA LEU A 224 3.33 9.79 -13.58
C LEU A 224 4.43 10.76 -13.13
N LYS A 225 4.42 11.96 -13.70
CA LYS A 225 5.24 13.08 -13.21
C LYS A 225 4.45 13.81 -12.14
N ASP A 226 5.03 13.91 -10.95
CA ASP A 226 4.58 14.84 -9.91
C ASP A 226 4.69 16.30 -10.37
#